data_AF-A0AAV0BYD6-F1
#
_entry.id   AF-A0AAV0BYD6-F1
#
_cell.length_a   1.000
_cell.length_b   1.000
_cell.length_c   1.000
_cell.angle_alpha   90.00
_cell.angle_beta   90.00
_cell.angle_gamma   90.00
#
_symmetry.space_group_name_H-M   'P 1'
#
loop_
_entity.id
_entity.type
_entity.pdbx_description
1 polymer ?
#
loop_
_entity_poly.entity_id
_entity_poly.type
_entity_poly.pdbx_seq_one_letter_code
_entity_poly.pdbx_strand_id
1 'polypeptide(L)'
;MTMGLQNAGAFYEWVGAGLTSVKVEGFKNGTLDLSSNIWTYKIGLEGESLRIYQGDGLNSETWVPVSAPPKGQSLTWYKVVVNAPPGDEPVGLDMIHMGKGMAWLNGEEIGRYWLRKSSENDNCVLRCDYRGNFNPHKCNTGCGEPTQRWYHVPRSWFKPSGNILVFFEEIGGDPSQITFSLRKVSSICAQVSEDHPWVDLEHLQDGEFGNIGKPTLKLKCPMNTRITVVRFASYGTPSGTCGSYAEGKCHDSNSVSLVNKACLNKSECGVELSNRNFNVGICPNVTKELAVEIQCI
;
A
#
# COMPACT_ATOMS: atom_id res chain seq x y z
N MET A 1 -14.89 15.99 -13.81
CA MET A 1 -13.60 15.29 -13.94
C MET A 1 -13.85 13.80 -14.09
N THR A 2 -13.13 13.12 -14.97
CA THR A 2 -13.20 11.66 -15.11
C THR A 2 -12.27 11.00 -14.10
N MET A 3 -12.77 10.01 -13.35
CA MET A 3 -12.00 9.28 -12.34
C MET A 3 -11.48 7.95 -12.90
N GLY A 4 -10.75 8.05 -14.01
CA GLY A 4 -10.50 6.92 -14.90
C GLY A 4 -11.65 6.73 -15.89
N LEU A 5 -11.36 5.97 -16.94
CA LEU A 5 -12.35 5.50 -17.91
C LEU A 5 -12.60 4.01 -17.67
N GLN A 6 -13.76 3.51 -18.08
CA GLN A 6 -14.08 2.10 -17.96
C GLN A 6 -13.09 1.26 -18.77
N ASN A 7 -12.61 0.16 -18.17
CA ASN A 7 -11.57 -0.70 -18.73
C ASN A 7 -11.98 -2.18 -18.84
N ALA A 8 -13.23 -2.52 -18.51
CA ALA A 8 -13.78 -3.87 -18.60
C ALA A 8 -15.32 -3.85 -18.72
N GLY A 9 -15.90 -4.90 -19.32
CA GLY A 9 -17.35 -5.05 -19.57
C GLY A 9 -17.66 -5.24 -21.06
N ALA A 10 -18.89 -5.59 -21.41
CA ALA A 10 -19.31 -5.53 -22.81
C ALA A 10 -19.53 -4.07 -23.23
N PHE A 11 -19.04 -3.67 -24.40
CA PHE A 11 -19.28 -2.35 -24.99
C PHE A 11 -18.80 -1.17 -24.11
N TYR A 12 -17.78 -1.36 -23.27
CA TYR A 12 -17.32 -0.32 -22.33
C TYR A 12 -16.77 0.94 -23.02
N GLU A 13 -16.37 0.83 -24.29
CA GLU A 13 -15.95 1.94 -25.14
C GLU A 13 -17.09 2.92 -25.46
N TRP A 14 -18.35 2.49 -25.34
CA TRP A 14 -19.54 3.31 -25.58
C TRP A 14 -20.08 3.97 -24.30
N VAL A 15 -19.48 3.67 -23.14
CA VAL A 15 -19.88 4.28 -21.88
C VAL A 15 -19.26 5.68 -21.79
N GLY A 16 -20.08 6.68 -22.12
CA GLY A 16 -19.69 8.09 -22.04
C GLY A 16 -19.48 8.57 -20.61
N ALA A 17 -18.78 9.71 -20.47
CA ALA A 17 -18.60 10.40 -19.19
C ALA A 17 -18.96 11.88 -19.34
N GLY A 18 -19.41 12.49 -18.24
CA GLY A 18 -19.82 13.90 -18.20
C GLY A 18 -21.32 14.08 -17.99
N LEU A 19 -21.77 15.32 -18.11
CA LEU A 19 -23.17 15.70 -17.91
C LEU A 19 -23.95 15.47 -19.21
N THR A 20 -25.02 14.68 -19.15
CA THR A 20 -25.91 14.39 -20.29
C THR A 20 -27.30 15.01 -20.15
N SER A 21 -27.72 15.32 -18.93
CA SER A 21 -28.98 16.00 -18.64
C SER A 21 -28.83 16.87 -17.40
N VAL A 22 -29.46 18.06 -17.43
CA VAL A 22 -29.47 19.01 -16.30
C VAL A 22 -30.90 19.50 -16.12
N LYS A 23 -31.50 19.17 -14.97
CA LYS A 23 -32.87 19.57 -14.60
C LYS A 23 -32.85 20.30 -13.27
N VAL A 24 -33.61 21.38 -13.18
CA VAL A 24 -33.74 22.19 -11.97
C VAL A 24 -35.20 22.20 -11.52
N GLU A 25 -35.46 21.71 -10.33
CA GLU A 25 -36.79 21.63 -9.73
C GLU A 25 -37.06 22.81 -8.79
N GLY A 26 -38.32 23.02 -8.40
CA GLY A 26 -38.70 24.03 -7.42
C GLY A 26 -39.18 25.37 -8.00
N PHE A 27 -39.33 25.48 -9.33
CA PHE A 27 -40.02 26.61 -9.93
C PHE A 27 -41.53 26.45 -9.82
N LYS A 28 -42.25 27.59 -9.74
CA LYS A 28 -43.73 27.61 -9.74
C LYS A 28 -44.35 26.90 -10.95
N ASN A 29 -43.64 26.87 -12.08
CA ASN A 29 -44.07 26.25 -13.33
C ASN A 29 -43.57 24.79 -13.49
N GLY A 30 -43.05 24.17 -12.42
CA GLY A 30 -42.54 22.79 -12.44
C GLY A 30 -41.03 22.70 -12.66
N THR A 31 -40.58 21.62 -13.31
CA THR A 31 -39.16 21.34 -13.56
C THR A 31 -38.67 22.06 -14.81
N LEU A 32 -37.58 22.83 -14.67
CA LEU A 32 -36.87 23.47 -15.78
C LEU A 32 -35.79 22.50 -16.31
N ASP A 33 -35.93 22.08 -17.56
CA ASP A 33 -34.92 21.28 -18.25
C ASP A 33 -33.95 22.20 -19.01
N LEU A 34 -32.66 22.13 -18.67
CA LEU A 34 -31.58 22.93 -19.27
C LEU A 34 -30.75 22.10 -20.26
N SER A 35 -31.12 20.84 -20.52
CA SER A 35 -30.29 19.91 -21.30
C SER A 35 -30.10 20.36 -22.76
N SER A 36 -31.06 21.09 -23.34
CA SER A 36 -31.02 21.62 -24.71
C SER A 36 -30.59 23.09 -24.82
N ASN A 37 -30.21 23.73 -23.70
CA ASN A 37 -29.74 25.11 -23.70
C ASN A 37 -28.35 25.25 -24.36
N ILE A 38 -27.93 26.48 -24.63
CA ILE A 38 -26.57 26.77 -25.11
C ILE A 38 -25.59 26.60 -23.94
N TRP A 39 -24.65 25.65 -24.09
CA TRP A 39 -23.61 25.36 -23.11
C TRP A 39 -22.23 25.81 -23.63
N THR A 40 -21.40 26.34 -22.74
CA THR A 40 -20.00 26.66 -23.03
C THR A 40 -19.08 25.66 -22.34
N TYR A 41 -18.03 25.23 -23.03
CA TYR A 41 -17.11 24.20 -22.55
C TYR A 41 -15.69 24.77 -22.44
N LYS A 42 -15.02 24.52 -21.30
CA LYS A 42 -13.58 24.75 -21.10
C LYS A 42 -12.94 23.41 -20.77
N ILE A 43 -11.99 22.98 -21.61
CA ILE A 43 -11.28 21.71 -21.41
C ILE A 43 -10.13 21.96 -20.44
N GLY A 44 -10.07 21.12 -19.38
CA GLY A 44 -9.01 21.17 -18.39
C GLY A 44 -9.04 22.42 -17.51
N LEU A 45 -8.00 22.54 -16.69
CA LEU A 45 -7.78 23.67 -15.78
C LEU A 45 -6.79 24.66 -16.39
N GLU A 46 -6.90 25.92 -15.97
CA GLU A 46 -5.99 26.96 -16.44
C GLU A 46 -4.53 26.69 -16.06
N GLY A 47 -4.29 26.21 -14.83
CA GLY A 47 -2.97 25.79 -14.40
C GLY A 47 -2.39 24.63 -15.22
N GLU A 48 -3.24 23.74 -15.75
CA GLU A 48 -2.80 22.68 -16.67
C GLU A 48 -2.41 23.25 -18.03
N SER A 49 -3.25 24.13 -18.60
CA SER A 49 -2.96 24.81 -19.87
C SER A 49 -1.65 25.61 -19.82
N LEU A 50 -1.36 26.24 -18.67
CA LEU A 50 -0.14 27.01 -18.43
C LEU A 50 1.03 26.13 -17.97
N ARG A 51 0.81 24.84 -17.71
CA ARG A 51 1.81 23.86 -17.25
C ARG A 51 2.59 24.36 -16.03
N ILE A 52 1.91 24.99 -15.05
CA ILE A 52 2.56 25.64 -13.90
C ILE A 52 3.29 24.68 -12.95
N TYR A 53 3.20 23.38 -13.18
CA TYR A 53 3.90 22.32 -12.48
C TYR A 53 5.26 21.94 -13.10
N GLN A 54 5.67 22.51 -14.25
CA GLN A 54 6.92 22.16 -14.92
C GLN A 54 7.54 23.30 -15.76
N GLY A 55 8.83 23.17 -16.09
CA GLY A 55 9.54 24.08 -17.00
C GLY A 55 9.43 25.56 -16.61
N ASP A 56 9.22 26.42 -17.60
CA ASP A 56 9.06 27.88 -17.40
C ASP A 56 7.80 28.22 -16.59
N GLY A 57 6.78 27.35 -16.59
CA GLY A 57 5.54 27.53 -15.83
C GLY A 57 5.76 27.56 -14.31
N LEU A 58 6.87 27.00 -13.83
CA LEU A 58 7.27 27.10 -12.42
C LEU A 58 7.57 28.55 -12.02
N ASN A 59 8.01 29.41 -12.93
CA ASN A 59 8.34 30.81 -12.68
C ASN A 59 7.20 31.77 -13.07
N SER A 60 5.99 31.24 -13.32
CA SER A 60 4.81 32.04 -13.65
C SER A 60 4.54 33.10 -12.57
N GLU A 61 4.24 34.33 -12.99
CA GLU A 61 3.85 35.44 -12.09
C GLU A 61 2.52 35.18 -11.35
N THR A 62 1.80 34.13 -11.73
CA THR A 62 0.57 33.68 -11.05
C THR A 62 0.83 33.14 -9.64
N TRP A 63 2.06 32.75 -9.31
CA TRP A 63 2.41 32.26 -7.99
C TRP A 63 2.51 33.41 -6.99
N VAL A 64 1.64 33.41 -5.99
CA VAL A 64 1.69 34.38 -4.88
C VAL A 64 2.45 33.77 -3.71
N PRO A 65 3.60 34.32 -3.29
CA PRO A 65 4.28 33.88 -2.09
C PRO A 65 3.43 34.22 -0.87
N VAL A 66 3.20 33.25 0.01
CA VAL A 66 2.40 33.41 1.22
C VAL A 66 3.17 32.88 2.43
N SER A 67 2.97 33.49 3.60
CA SER A 67 3.56 33.02 4.85
C SER A 67 2.89 31.74 5.37
N ALA A 68 1.58 31.60 5.09
CA ALA A 68 0.81 30.40 5.37
C ALA A 68 -0.10 30.12 4.16
N PRO A 69 -0.12 28.87 3.66
CA PRO A 69 -0.99 28.50 2.55
C PRO A 69 -2.47 28.52 3.01
N PRO A 70 -3.41 28.92 2.13
CA PRO A 70 -4.84 28.79 2.42
C PRO A 70 -5.20 27.33 2.68
N LYS A 71 -6.22 27.11 3.51
CA LYS A 71 -6.70 25.79 3.90
C LYS A 71 -8.16 25.64 3.51
N GLY A 72 -8.56 24.43 3.14
CA GLY A 72 -9.95 24.12 2.76
C GLY A 72 -10.44 24.83 1.50
N GLN A 73 -9.55 25.46 0.73
CA GLN A 73 -9.90 26.14 -0.50
C GLN A 73 -9.89 25.15 -1.68
N SER A 74 -10.99 25.11 -2.42
CA SER A 74 -11.13 24.31 -3.64
C SER A 74 -10.36 24.93 -4.80
N LEU A 75 -10.08 24.11 -5.82
CA LEU A 75 -9.42 24.50 -7.06
C LEU A 75 -8.13 25.33 -6.87
N THR A 76 -7.29 24.95 -5.90
CA THR A 76 -6.10 25.72 -5.52
C THR A 76 -4.82 24.97 -5.88
N TRP A 77 -3.85 25.70 -6.44
CA TRP A 77 -2.51 25.18 -6.74
C TRP A 77 -1.54 25.61 -5.66
N TYR A 78 -0.69 24.69 -5.22
CA TYR A 78 0.36 24.94 -4.25
C TYR A 78 1.70 24.52 -4.81
N LYS A 79 2.74 25.25 -4.44
CA LYS A 79 4.13 25.00 -4.82
C LYS A 79 5.01 25.19 -3.60
N VAL A 80 5.93 24.26 -3.38
CA VAL A 80 6.89 24.33 -2.28
C VAL A 80 8.23 23.73 -2.72
N VAL A 81 9.33 24.30 -2.21
CA VAL A 81 10.66 23.72 -2.36
C VAL A 81 10.92 22.78 -1.20
N VAL A 82 11.30 21.53 -1.50
CA VAL A 82 11.50 20.48 -0.50
C VAL A 82 12.89 19.86 -0.62
N ASN A 83 13.38 19.33 0.49
CA ASN A 83 14.58 18.52 0.51
C ASN A 83 14.24 17.07 0.24
N ALA A 84 15.15 16.34 -0.42
CA ALA A 84 15.01 14.89 -0.55
C ALA A 84 15.06 14.25 0.86
N PRO A 85 14.15 13.32 1.19
CA PRO A 85 14.26 12.57 2.43
C PRO A 85 15.61 11.83 2.51
N PRO A 86 16.23 11.68 3.69
CA PRO A 86 17.47 10.91 3.81
C PRO A 86 17.23 9.40 3.57
N GLY A 87 18.33 8.67 3.40
CA GLY A 87 18.32 7.21 3.24
C GLY A 87 17.87 6.72 1.86
N ASP A 88 17.79 5.41 1.72
CA ASP A 88 17.47 4.71 0.47
C ASP A 88 16.08 4.07 0.47
N GLU A 89 15.33 4.20 1.57
CA GLU A 89 14.03 3.54 1.72
C GLU A 89 12.99 4.15 0.77
N PRO A 90 12.01 3.38 0.25
CA PRO A 90 10.97 3.93 -0.62
C PRO A 90 10.21 5.08 0.04
N VAL A 91 9.89 6.11 -0.73
CA VAL A 91 9.23 7.33 -0.24
C VAL A 91 7.75 7.32 -0.65
N GLY A 92 6.88 7.72 0.27
CA GLY A 92 5.49 8.05 -0.01
C GLY A 92 5.17 9.46 0.45
N LEU A 93 4.33 10.16 -0.29
CA LEU A 93 3.73 11.43 0.14
C LEU A 93 2.50 11.11 1.01
N ASP A 94 2.51 11.52 2.27
CA ASP A 94 1.38 11.38 3.18
C ASP A 94 0.41 12.53 2.96
N MET A 95 -0.76 12.20 2.41
CA MET A 95 -1.78 13.17 2.00
C MET A 95 -3.01 13.12 2.92
N ILE A 96 -2.92 12.55 4.13
CA ILE A 96 -4.09 12.35 5.01
C ILE A 96 -4.91 13.61 5.30
N HIS A 97 -4.28 14.79 5.27
CA HIS A 97 -4.94 16.08 5.50
C HIS A 97 -5.39 16.79 4.22
N MET A 98 -5.28 16.15 3.07
CA MET A 98 -5.69 16.67 1.76
C MET A 98 -7.02 16.07 1.31
N GLY A 99 -7.63 16.67 0.29
CA GLY A 99 -8.93 16.23 -0.22
C GLY A 99 -8.78 15.32 -1.43
N LYS A 100 -8.76 15.93 -2.61
CA LYS A 100 -8.67 15.26 -3.91
C LYS A 100 -7.87 16.13 -4.86
N GLY A 101 -7.01 15.52 -5.66
CA GLY A 101 -6.17 16.33 -6.52
C GLY A 101 -5.12 15.56 -7.28
N MET A 102 -4.10 16.28 -7.73
CA MET A 102 -2.94 15.74 -8.44
C MET A 102 -1.66 16.34 -7.89
N ALA A 103 -0.57 15.58 -7.93
CA ALA A 103 0.73 16.01 -7.42
C ALA A 103 1.86 15.72 -8.42
N TRP A 104 2.87 16.59 -8.41
CA TRP A 104 4.06 16.50 -9.25
C TRP A 104 5.32 16.81 -8.44
N LEU A 105 6.38 16.04 -8.68
CA LEU A 105 7.71 16.33 -8.17
C LEU A 105 8.64 16.65 -9.34
N ASN A 106 9.23 17.85 -9.36
CA ASN A 106 10.14 18.28 -10.42
C ASN A 106 9.54 18.19 -11.85
N GLY A 107 8.21 18.31 -11.97
CA GLY A 107 7.47 18.16 -13.23
C GLY A 107 6.95 16.75 -13.51
N GLU A 108 7.46 15.72 -12.82
CA GLU A 108 7.00 14.34 -12.95
C GLU A 108 5.72 14.11 -12.15
N GLU A 109 4.69 13.55 -12.80
CA GLU A 109 3.39 13.32 -12.18
C GLU A 109 3.43 12.13 -11.20
N ILE A 110 3.25 12.40 -9.91
CA ILE A 110 3.09 11.38 -8.87
C ILE A 110 1.75 10.65 -9.07
N GLY A 111 0.74 11.39 -9.52
CA GLY A 111 -0.58 10.88 -9.86
C GLY A 111 -1.69 11.57 -9.07
N ARG A 112 -2.89 11.00 -9.17
CA ARG A 112 -4.08 11.49 -8.48
C ARG A 112 -4.07 11.04 -7.03
N TYR A 113 -4.36 11.96 -6.12
CA TYR A 113 -4.68 11.63 -4.74
C TYR A 113 -6.17 11.82 -4.45
N TRP A 114 -6.72 10.93 -3.64
CA TRP A 114 -8.08 11.04 -3.15
C TRP A 114 -8.25 10.29 -1.82
N LEU A 115 -8.49 11.03 -0.75
CA LEU A 115 -8.58 10.51 0.61
C LEU A 115 -9.99 9.99 0.93
N ARG A 116 -10.64 9.36 -0.06
CA ARG A 116 -11.96 8.74 0.12
C ARG A 116 -11.82 7.60 1.13
N LYS A 117 -12.68 7.57 2.14
CA LYS A 117 -12.71 6.45 3.09
C LYS A 117 -13.40 5.23 2.49
N SER A 118 -12.86 4.05 2.77
CA SER A 118 -13.55 2.79 2.55
C SER A 118 -14.75 2.64 3.49
N SER A 119 -15.68 1.75 3.16
CA SER A 119 -16.83 1.50 4.03
C SER A 119 -16.38 0.68 5.24
N GLU A 120 -16.93 0.98 6.41
CA GLU A 120 -16.73 0.12 7.60
C GLU A 120 -17.34 -1.28 7.39
N ASN A 121 -18.28 -1.40 6.45
CA ASN A 121 -18.98 -2.65 6.12
C ASN A 121 -18.30 -3.47 5.01
N ASP A 122 -17.08 -3.14 4.57
CA ASP A 122 -16.37 -3.86 3.50
C ASP A 122 -15.81 -5.24 3.94
N ASN A 123 -16.33 -5.82 5.03
CA ASN A 123 -16.00 -7.13 5.60
C ASN A 123 -14.49 -7.35 5.83
N CYS A 124 -13.79 -6.33 6.35
CA CYS A 124 -12.38 -6.52 6.69
C CYS A 124 -12.20 -7.54 7.80
N VAL A 125 -11.17 -8.38 7.64
CA VAL A 125 -10.85 -9.45 8.59
C VAL A 125 -9.61 -9.09 9.39
N LEU A 126 -9.61 -9.41 10.68
CA LEU A 126 -8.41 -9.30 11.52
C LEU A 126 -7.37 -10.36 11.16
N ARG A 127 -7.83 -11.54 10.70
CA ARG A 127 -6.99 -12.65 10.26
C ARG A 127 -7.54 -13.24 8.98
N CYS A 128 -6.68 -13.39 7.99
CA CYS A 128 -6.96 -14.06 6.73
C CYS A 128 -6.40 -15.50 6.79
N ASP A 129 -7.24 -16.50 6.55
CA ASP A 129 -6.78 -17.88 6.36
C ASP A 129 -6.51 -18.12 4.87
N TYR A 130 -5.29 -18.54 4.55
CA TYR A 130 -4.90 -18.85 3.16
C TYR A 130 -5.64 -20.08 2.63
N ARG A 131 -6.05 -21.01 3.50
CA ARG A 131 -6.70 -22.27 3.13
C ARG A 131 -8.14 -22.06 2.67
N GLY A 132 -8.62 -22.95 1.81
CA GLY A 132 -9.96 -22.89 1.23
C GLY A 132 -10.09 -21.87 0.10
N ASN A 133 -11.24 -21.90 -0.58
CA ASN A 133 -11.47 -21.12 -1.80
C ASN A 133 -11.18 -19.63 -1.63
N PHE A 134 -10.40 -19.08 -2.55
CA PHE A 134 -10.13 -17.65 -2.60
C PHE A 134 -11.31 -16.91 -3.24
N ASN A 135 -11.62 -15.73 -2.69
CA ASN A 135 -12.39 -14.72 -3.38
C ASN A 135 -11.78 -13.34 -3.03
N PRO A 136 -11.98 -12.31 -3.88
CA PRO A 136 -11.35 -11.01 -3.68
C PRO A 136 -11.67 -10.31 -2.35
N HIS A 137 -12.80 -10.65 -1.72
CA HIS A 137 -13.24 -10.06 -0.45
C HIS A 137 -12.82 -10.87 0.78
N LYS A 138 -12.16 -12.02 0.61
CA LYS A 138 -11.81 -12.94 1.70
C LYS A 138 -10.90 -12.32 2.74
N CYS A 139 -10.02 -11.40 2.32
CA CYS A 139 -8.90 -10.92 3.12
C CYS A 139 -8.76 -9.40 3.06
N ASN A 140 -9.90 -8.69 3.04
CA ASN A 140 -9.92 -7.24 3.04
C ASN A 140 -9.33 -6.66 4.33
N THR A 141 -8.63 -5.53 4.21
CA THR A 141 -8.06 -4.77 5.33
C THR A 141 -8.26 -3.27 5.09
N GLY A 142 -8.14 -2.45 6.14
CA GLY A 142 -8.24 -0.98 6.03
C GLY A 142 -9.66 -0.44 5.86
N CYS A 143 -10.67 -1.09 6.44
CA CYS A 143 -12.05 -0.59 6.48
C CYS A 143 -12.15 0.68 7.34
N GLY A 144 -12.92 1.68 6.90
CA GLY A 144 -13.07 2.98 7.57
C GLY A 144 -11.89 3.95 7.38
N GLU A 145 -10.78 3.45 6.80
CA GLU A 145 -9.57 4.23 6.52
C GLU A 145 -9.60 4.82 5.09
N PRO A 146 -8.78 5.85 4.80
CA PRO A 146 -8.60 6.32 3.43
C PRO A 146 -8.16 5.18 2.51
N THR A 147 -8.82 5.04 1.35
CA THR A 147 -8.53 4.00 0.35
C THR A 147 -7.06 4.02 -0.09
N GLN A 148 -6.46 5.21 -0.09
CA GLN A 148 -5.02 5.38 -0.23
C GLN A 148 -4.56 6.66 0.48
N ARG A 149 -3.73 6.52 1.50
CA ARG A 149 -3.11 7.63 2.25
C ARG A 149 -1.77 8.06 1.69
N TRP A 150 -0.92 7.09 1.34
CA TRP A 150 0.44 7.31 0.87
C TRP A 150 0.52 7.15 -0.66
N TYR A 151 1.15 8.12 -1.30
CA TYR A 151 1.35 8.17 -2.75
C TYR A 151 2.83 8.01 -3.05
N HIS A 152 3.22 6.93 -3.75
CA HIS A 152 4.61 6.59 -3.96
C HIS A 152 5.35 7.65 -4.78
N VAL A 153 6.53 8.05 -4.31
CA VAL A 153 7.42 9.00 -5.00
C VAL A 153 8.75 8.30 -5.27
N PRO A 154 9.08 8.01 -6.54
CA PRO A 154 10.35 7.38 -6.89
C PRO A 154 11.55 8.20 -6.41
N ARG A 155 12.52 7.52 -5.78
CA ARG A 155 13.76 8.13 -5.32
C ARG A 155 14.54 8.84 -6.43
N SER A 156 14.51 8.28 -7.64
CA SER A 156 15.18 8.82 -8.83
C SER A 156 14.64 10.17 -9.30
N TRP A 157 13.46 10.59 -8.84
CA TRP A 157 12.88 11.90 -9.19
C TRP A 157 13.44 13.03 -8.31
N PHE A 158 14.07 12.70 -7.19
CA PHE A 158 14.71 13.69 -6.32
C PHE A 158 16.09 14.09 -6.86
N LYS A 159 16.34 15.40 -6.85
CA LYS A 159 17.63 16.05 -7.02
C LYS A 159 18.28 16.25 -5.65
N PRO A 160 19.61 16.45 -5.58
CA PRO A 160 20.30 16.74 -4.32
C PRO A 160 19.75 17.97 -3.57
N SER A 161 19.28 18.98 -4.30
CA SER A 161 18.67 20.19 -3.74
C SER A 161 17.70 20.83 -4.72
N GLY A 162 16.85 21.74 -4.24
CA GLY A 162 15.96 22.52 -5.10
C GLY A 162 14.83 21.69 -5.72
N ASN A 163 14.36 20.64 -5.03
CA ASN A 163 13.21 19.88 -5.50
C ASN A 163 11.94 20.72 -5.36
N ILE A 164 11.11 20.73 -6.39
CA ILE A 164 9.86 21.49 -6.38
C ILE A 164 8.71 20.49 -6.37
N LEU A 165 7.93 20.53 -5.30
CA LEU A 165 6.67 19.80 -5.18
C LEU A 165 5.53 20.75 -5.55
N VAL A 166 4.74 20.37 -6.54
CA VAL A 166 3.52 21.07 -6.94
C VAL A 166 2.33 20.15 -6.74
N PHE A 167 1.21 20.67 -6.28
CA PHE A 167 -0.03 19.92 -6.25
C PHE A 167 -1.24 20.83 -6.47
N PHE A 168 -2.25 20.24 -7.09
CA PHE A 168 -3.55 20.85 -7.33
C PHE A 168 -4.56 20.20 -6.40
N GLU A 169 -5.25 20.99 -5.58
CA GLU A 169 -6.32 20.56 -4.67
C GLU A 169 -7.68 20.97 -5.22
N GLU A 170 -8.52 19.98 -5.51
CA GLU A 170 -9.84 20.15 -6.13
C GLU A 170 -10.93 20.49 -5.12
N ILE A 171 -10.90 19.90 -3.93
CA ILE A 171 -11.99 20.01 -2.94
C ILE A 171 -11.60 20.96 -1.80
N GLY A 172 -10.43 20.74 -1.22
CA GLY A 172 -9.91 21.50 -0.09
C GLY A 172 -9.19 20.60 0.91
N GLY A 173 -8.08 21.09 1.45
CA GLY A 173 -7.24 20.37 2.42
C GLY A 173 -6.33 21.30 3.21
N ASP A 174 -5.48 20.74 4.06
CA ASP A 174 -4.43 21.45 4.79
C ASP A 174 -3.03 21.10 4.24
N PRO A 175 -2.50 21.92 3.30
CA PRO A 175 -1.20 21.67 2.70
C PRO A 175 -0.02 21.78 3.67
N SER A 176 -0.21 22.40 4.84
CA SER A 176 0.85 22.53 5.85
C SER A 176 1.18 21.22 6.58
N GLN A 177 0.31 20.21 6.44
CA GLN A 177 0.46 18.91 7.10
C GLN A 177 0.98 17.81 6.16
N ILE A 178 1.24 18.14 4.89
CA ILE A 178 1.81 17.18 3.93
C ILE A 178 3.24 16.84 4.37
N THR A 179 3.55 15.54 4.45
CA THR A 179 4.88 15.07 4.82
C THR A 179 5.35 13.93 3.91
N PHE A 180 6.66 13.75 3.81
CA PHE A 180 7.23 12.53 3.24
C PHE A 180 7.32 11.44 4.30
N SER A 181 6.78 10.27 3.99
CA SER A 181 6.89 9.05 4.79
C SER A 181 7.90 8.10 4.15
N LEU A 182 8.75 7.49 4.99
CA LEU A 182 9.69 6.45 4.57
C LEU A 182 9.09 5.07 4.84
N ARG A 183 9.04 4.21 3.83
CA ARG A 183 8.57 2.84 3.99
C ARG A 183 9.69 1.95 4.53
N LYS A 184 9.61 1.61 5.82
CA LYS A 184 10.55 0.67 6.48
C LYS A 184 9.86 -0.66 6.77
N VAL A 185 10.52 -1.76 6.42
CA VAL A 185 10.14 -3.11 6.85
C VAL A 185 11.00 -3.45 8.06
N SER A 186 10.45 -3.24 9.26
CA SER A 186 11.19 -3.41 10.52
C SER A 186 11.14 -4.85 11.05
N SER A 187 10.09 -5.59 10.75
CA SER A 187 9.87 -6.96 11.21
C SER A 187 9.33 -7.81 10.06
N ILE A 188 9.83 -9.03 9.97
CA ILE A 188 9.37 -10.04 9.00
C ILE A 188 8.87 -11.22 9.80
N CYS A 189 7.69 -11.70 9.44
CA CYS A 189 7.07 -12.84 10.06
C CYS A 189 6.83 -13.94 9.03
N ALA A 190 6.91 -15.18 9.49
CA ALA A 190 6.47 -16.32 8.72
C ALA A 190 5.84 -17.36 9.65
N GLN A 191 4.87 -18.09 9.11
CA GLN A 191 4.19 -19.16 9.81
C GLN A 191 3.93 -20.31 8.84
N VAL A 192 4.30 -21.53 9.23
CA VAL A 192 4.10 -22.73 8.43
C VAL A 192 3.68 -23.89 9.33
N SER A 193 2.74 -24.69 8.86
CA SER A 193 2.25 -25.88 9.56
C SER A 193 2.98 -27.14 9.09
N GLU A 194 3.07 -28.16 9.95
CA GLU A 194 3.59 -29.49 9.61
C GLU A 194 2.83 -30.17 8.46
N ASP A 195 1.55 -29.84 8.26
CA ASP A 195 0.71 -30.37 7.19
C ASP A 195 0.74 -29.51 5.92
N HIS A 196 1.57 -28.46 5.88
CA HIS A 196 1.67 -27.59 4.72
C HIS A 196 2.20 -28.35 3.51
N PRO A 197 1.46 -28.40 2.37
CA PRO A 197 1.89 -29.13 1.20
C PRO A 197 3.08 -28.40 0.56
N TRP A 198 4.29 -28.92 0.75
CA TRP A 198 5.47 -28.38 0.10
C TRP A 198 5.68 -29.03 -1.25
N VAL A 199 5.40 -28.27 -2.32
CA VAL A 199 5.72 -28.65 -3.69
C VAL A 199 6.93 -27.85 -4.12
N ASP A 200 7.99 -28.55 -4.55
CA ASP A 200 9.13 -27.89 -5.15
C ASP A 200 8.79 -27.47 -6.59
N LEU A 201 8.40 -26.20 -6.74
CA LEU A 201 8.00 -25.63 -8.02
C LEU A 201 9.14 -25.60 -9.04
N GLU A 202 10.41 -25.69 -8.61
CA GLU A 202 11.56 -25.68 -9.53
C GLU A 202 11.73 -27.02 -10.27
N HIS A 203 11.15 -28.11 -9.76
CA HIS A 203 11.23 -29.46 -10.36
C HIS A 203 9.95 -29.89 -11.11
N LEU A 204 8.99 -28.98 -11.32
CA LEU A 204 7.74 -29.26 -12.04
C LEU A 204 7.90 -29.54 -13.54
N GLN A 205 9.11 -29.45 -14.09
CA GLN A 205 9.35 -29.60 -15.53
C GLN A 205 9.14 -31.03 -16.06
N ASP A 206 9.20 -32.07 -15.20
CA ASP A 206 9.19 -33.48 -15.65
C ASP A 206 7.87 -34.24 -15.42
N GLY A 207 6.79 -33.59 -14.97
CA GLY A 207 5.48 -34.24 -14.83
C GLY A 207 5.39 -35.35 -13.77
N GLU A 208 6.51 -35.70 -13.12
CA GLU A 208 6.52 -36.49 -11.89
C GLU A 208 6.30 -35.56 -10.70
N PHE A 209 5.30 -35.87 -9.87
CA PHE A 209 5.20 -35.30 -8.53
C PHE A 209 6.39 -35.84 -7.72
N GLY A 210 7.53 -35.15 -7.80
CA GLY A 210 8.69 -35.41 -6.95
C GLY A 210 8.28 -35.45 -5.48
N ASN A 211 9.01 -36.25 -4.69
CA ASN A 211 8.78 -36.48 -3.27
C ASN A 211 8.27 -35.20 -2.56
N ILE A 212 7.12 -35.29 -1.90
CA ILE A 212 6.55 -34.22 -1.08
C ILE A 212 7.65 -33.77 -0.10
N GLY A 213 8.19 -32.57 -0.33
CA GLY A 213 9.24 -32.03 0.51
C GLY A 213 8.71 -31.79 1.92
N LYS A 214 9.61 -31.67 2.88
CA LYS A 214 9.19 -31.30 4.24
C LYS A 214 8.88 -29.81 4.28
N PRO A 215 7.83 -29.39 5.01
CA PRO A 215 7.49 -27.98 5.16
C PRO A 215 8.71 -27.18 5.63
N THR A 216 9.06 -26.13 4.89
CA THR A 216 10.21 -25.29 5.20
C THR A 216 9.78 -23.84 5.28
N LEU A 217 10.04 -23.22 6.43
CA LEU A 217 9.82 -21.79 6.64
C LEU A 217 11.00 -21.03 6.01
N LYS A 218 10.75 -20.25 4.96
CA LYS A 218 11.78 -19.40 4.32
C LYS A 218 11.60 -17.95 4.75
N LEU A 219 12.71 -17.33 5.17
CA LEU A 219 12.78 -15.92 5.56
C LEU A 219 13.82 -15.23 4.68
N LYS A 220 13.49 -14.03 4.19
CA LYS A 220 14.39 -13.21 3.37
C LYS A 220 14.25 -11.74 3.75
N CYS A 221 15.36 -11.12 4.11
CA CYS A 221 15.45 -9.70 4.40
C CYS A 221 15.44 -8.85 3.11
N PRO A 222 15.03 -7.56 3.20
CA PRO A 222 15.23 -6.59 2.13
C PRO A 222 16.68 -6.49 1.67
N MET A 223 16.89 -5.99 0.44
CA MET A 223 18.22 -5.73 -0.13
C MET A 223 19.14 -5.03 0.88
N ASN A 224 20.39 -5.48 0.97
CA ASN A 224 21.45 -4.93 1.83
C ASN A 224 21.18 -4.97 3.35
N THR A 225 20.20 -5.72 3.82
CA THR A 225 19.95 -5.93 5.26
C THR A 225 20.16 -7.40 5.65
N ARG A 226 20.43 -7.64 6.93
CA ARG A 226 20.59 -9.00 7.48
C ARG A 226 19.74 -9.20 8.72
N ILE A 227 19.47 -10.46 9.02
CA ILE A 227 18.74 -10.86 10.23
C ILE A 227 19.63 -10.55 11.43
N THR A 228 19.25 -9.54 12.22
CA THR A 228 20.00 -9.12 13.41
C THR A 228 19.42 -9.68 14.69
N VAL A 229 18.09 -9.85 14.75
CA VAL A 229 17.37 -10.33 15.93
C VAL A 229 16.26 -11.28 15.53
N VAL A 230 16.13 -12.40 16.24
CA VAL A 230 14.92 -13.23 16.25
C VAL A 230 14.09 -12.78 17.44
N ARG A 231 12.96 -12.11 17.17
CA ARG A 231 12.08 -11.55 18.21
C ARG A 231 11.19 -12.61 18.83
N PHE A 232 10.75 -13.57 18.01
CA PHE A 232 9.90 -14.66 18.44
C PHE A 232 10.16 -15.90 17.59
N ALA A 233 10.13 -17.07 18.20
CA ALA A 233 10.06 -18.34 17.49
C ALA A 233 9.38 -19.37 18.39
N SER A 234 8.33 -20.02 17.88
CA SER A 234 7.65 -21.09 18.59
C SER A 234 7.19 -22.16 17.60
N TYR A 235 7.72 -23.37 17.78
CA TYR A 235 7.19 -24.58 17.18
C TYR A 235 6.24 -25.27 18.15
N GLY A 236 4.98 -25.46 17.75
CA GLY A 236 3.96 -25.98 18.64
C GLY A 236 2.58 -25.47 18.26
N THR A 237 1.89 -24.81 19.20
CA THR A 237 0.59 -24.18 18.95
C THR A 237 0.62 -22.66 19.15
N PRO A 238 1.52 -21.93 18.45
CA PRO A 238 1.62 -20.49 18.60
C PRO A 238 0.29 -19.79 18.28
N SER A 239 0.04 -18.67 18.95
CA SER A 239 -1.16 -17.85 18.75
C SER A 239 -0.79 -16.40 18.40
N GLY A 240 -1.76 -15.61 17.95
CA GLY A 240 -1.56 -14.22 17.53
C GLY A 240 -1.24 -14.05 16.04
N THR A 241 -0.80 -12.85 15.68
CA THR A 241 -0.39 -12.47 14.32
C THR A 241 0.98 -11.81 14.36
N CYS A 242 1.58 -11.54 13.20
CA CYS A 242 2.88 -10.87 13.10
C CYS A 242 2.97 -9.63 14.01
N GLY A 243 3.97 -9.56 14.89
CA GLY A 243 4.13 -8.49 15.89
C GLY A 243 3.39 -8.71 17.21
N SER A 244 2.54 -9.74 17.31
CA SER A 244 1.76 -10.09 18.51
C SER A 244 1.76 -11.60 18.79
N TYR A 245 2.75 -12.32 18.25
CA TYR A 245 2.86 -13.75 18.48
C TYR A 245 3.06 -14.07 19.96
N ALA A 246 2.40 -15.13 20.41
CA ALA A 246 2.51 -15.65 21.75
C ALA A 246 2.68 -17.17 21.72
N GLU A 247 3.43 -17.69 22.71
CA GLU A 247 3.58 -19.12 22.91
C GLU A 247 2.22 -19.78 23.19
N GLY A 248 2.04 -20.96 22.61
CA GLY A 248 0.87 -21.78 22.84
C GLY A 248 0.97 -22.61 24.12
N LYS A 249 -0.08 -23.40 24.37
CA LYS A 249 -0.02 -24.51 25.36
C LYS A 249 1.05 -25.54 24.99
N CYS A 250 1.39 -25.62 23.71
CA CYS A 250 2.44 -26.45 23.16
C CYS A 250 3.56 -25.56 22.63
N HIS A 251 4.79 -25.79 23.09
CA HIS A 251 5.97 -25.07 22.64
C HIS A 251 7.22 -25.94 22.79
N ASP A 252 8.04 -26.04 21.73
CA ASP A 252 9.39 -26.57 21.80
C ASP A 252 10.35 -25.49 22.32
N SER A 253 10.89 -25.69 23.53
CA SER A 253 11.86 -24.78 24.15
C SER A 253 13.12 -24.49 23.31
N ASN A 254 13.45 -25.33 22.32
CA ASN A 254 14.60 -25.11 21.44
C ASN A 254 14.29 -24.17 20.26
N SER A 255 13.03 -23.78 20.05
CA SER A 255 12.58 -23.04 18.86
C SER A 255 13.43 -21.80 18.57
N VAL A 256 13.64 -20.96 19.58
CA VAL A 256 14.44 -19.72 19.45
C VAL A 256 15.90 -20.02 19.14
N SER A 257 16.51 -21.00 19.80
CA SER A 257 17.92 -21.37 19.60
C SER A 257 18.16 -21.89 18.17
N LEU A 258 17.26 -22.71 17.65
CA LEU A 258 17.35 -23.28 16.31
C LEU A 258 17.21 -22.22 15.24
N VAL A 259 16.22 -21.34 15.37
CA VAL A 259 16.02 -20.23 14.43
C VAL A 259 17.21 -19.28 14.48
N ASN A 260 17.73 -18.95 15.66
CA ASN A 260 18.96 -18.15 15.77
C ASN A 260 20.14 -18.79 15.05
N LYS A 261 20.38 -20.10 15.27
CA LYS A 261 21.45 -20.84 14.61
C LYS A 261 21.29 -20.86 13.08
N ALA A 262 20.06 -20.99 12.59
CA ALA A 262 19.76 -21.05 11.17
C ALA A 262 19.85 -19.69 10.48
N CYS A 263 19.39 -18.62 11.13
CA CYS A 263 19.03 -17.35 10.49
C CYS A 263 19.90 -16.15 10.88
N LEU A 264 20.47 -16.10 12.08
CA LEU A 264 21.19 -14.93 12.56
C LEU A 264 22.37 -14.57 11.63
N ASN A 265 22.57 -13.27 11.37
CA ASN A 265 23.60 -12.70 10.49
C ASN A 265 23.52 -13.11 9.01
N LYS A 266 22.41 -13.71 8.56
CA LYS A 266 22.19 -14.02 7.13
C LYS A 266 21.17 -13.07 6.51
N SER A 267 21.20 -12.90 5.19
CA SER A 267 20.18 -12.17 4.44
C SER A 267 18.94 -13.02 4.14
N GLU A 268 19.11 -14.34 4.11
CA GLU A 268 18.04 -15.32 3.93
C GLU A 268 18.36 -16.61 4.71
N CYS A 269 17.32 -17.31 5.13
CA CYS A 269 17.43 -18.61 5.79
C CYS A 269 16.18 -19.47 5.55
N GLY A 270 16.35 -20.78 5.71
CA GLY A 270 15.27 -21.75 5.72
C GLY A 270 15.30 -22.57 7.01
N VAL A 271 14.15 -22.82 7.60
CA VAL A 271 13.99 -23.69 8.76
C VAL A 271 13.01 -24.80 8.41
N GLU A 272 13.55 -26.01 8.22
CA GLU A 272 12.77 -27.21 7.90
C GLU A 272 12.07 -27.74 9.16
N LEU A 273 10.77 -28.02 9.06
CA LEU A 273 10.00 -28.66 10.13
C LEU A 273 10.27 -30.17 10.07
N SER A 274 11.27 -30.62 10.82
CA SER A 274 11.67 -32.02 10.86
C SER A 274 12.14 -32.46 12.24
N ASN A 275 12.13 -33.78 12.49
CA ASN A 275 12.63 -34.40 13.72
C ASN A 275 14.11 -34.12 14.01
N ARG A 276 14.87 -33.60 13.03
CA ARG A 276 16.26 -33.18 13.24
C ARG A 276 16.35 -31.82 13.90
N ASN A 277 15.40 -30.94 13.59
CA ASN A 277 15.36 -29.58 14.09
C ASN A 277 14.50 -29.50 15.36
N PHE A 278 13.30 -30.07 15.35
CA PHE A 278 12.34 -29.92 16.43
C PHE A 278 11.97 -31.24 17.10
N ASN A 279 11.57 -31.18 18.37
CA ASN A 279 11.03 -32.32 19.08
C ASN A 279 9.59 -32.59 18.64
N VAL A 280 9.42 -33.42 17.62
CA VAL A 280 8.09 -33.76 17.07
C VAL A 280 7.24 -34.60 18.05
N GLY A 281 7.84 -35.16 19.11
CA GLY A 281 7.12 -35.90 20.15
C GLY A 281 6.31 -35.03 21.11
N ILE A 282 6.48 -33.71 21.10
CA ILE A 282 5.66 -32.81 21.92
C ILE A 282 4.21 -32.78 21.41
N CYS A 283 3.24 -32.66 22.33
CA CYS A 283 1.85 -32.36 21.99
C CYS A 283 1.20 -33.38 21.04
N PRO A 284 0.93 -34.60 21.54
CA PRO A 284 0.33 -35.66 20.73
C PRO A 284 -1.05 -35.23 20.23
N ASN A 285 -1.40 -35.65 19.01
CA ASN A 285 -2.69 -35.40 18.35
C ASN A 285 -2.99 -33.92 18.05
N VAL A 286 -1.97 -33.07 17.99
CA VAL A 286 -2.12 -31.67 17.59
C VAL A 286 -1.18 -31.37 16.42
N THR A 287 -1.71 -30.81 15.33
CA THR A 287 -0.91 -30.29 14.22
C THR A 287 -0.07 -29.13 14.73
N LYS A 288 1.25 -29.23 14.60
CA LYS A 288 2.15 -28.17 15.06
C LYS A 288 2.47 -27.22 13.93
N GLU A 289 2.75 -25.99 14.32
CA GLU A 289 3.14 -24.90 13.42
C GLU A 289 4.39 -24.22 13.96
N LEU A 290 5.25 -23.78 13.06
CA LEU A 290 6.37 -22.90 13.37
C LEU A 290 5.95 -21.47 13.03
N ALA A 291 5.88 -20.60 14.04
CA ALA A 291 5.74 -19.15 13.86
C ALA A 291 7.06 -18.46 14.24
N VAL A 292 7.55 -17.58 13.39
CA VAL A 292 8.82 -16.86 13.57
C VAL A 292 8.61 -15.37 13.27
N GLU A 293 9.20 -14.52 14.10
CA GLU A 293 9.35 -13.09 13.88
C GLU A 293 10.82 -12.70 13.97
N ILE A 294 11.31 -12.00 12.95
CA ILE A 294 12.69 -11.52 12.86
C ILE A 294 12.75 -10.02 12.56
N GLN A 295 13.87 -9.40 12.91
CA GLN A 295 14.20 -8.03 12.54
C GLN A 295 15.41 -8.00 11.59
N CYS A 296 15.25 -7.27 10.49
CA CYS A 296 16.30 -7.06 9.50
C CYS A 296 16.85 -5.63 9.63
N ILE A 297 18.17 -5.51 9.72
CA ILE A 297 18.90 -4.23 9.72
C ILE A 297 20.14 -4.38 8.84
#